data_AF-A0A8S9P5N4-F1
#
_entry.id   AF-A0A8S9P5N4-F1
#
_cell.length_a   1.000
_cell.length_b   1.000
_cell.length_c   1.000
_cell.angle_alpha   90.00
_cell.angle_beta   90.00
_cell.angle_gamma   90.00
#
_symmetry.space_group_name_H-M   'P 1'
#
loop_
_entity.id
_entity.type
_entity.pdbx_description
1 polymer ?
#
loop_
_entity_poly.entity_id
_entity_poly.type
_entity_poly.pdbx_seq_one_letter_code
_entity_poly.pdbx_strand_id
1 'polypeptide(L)'
;MEKEEDSDDTFGGWHPIKDIKDPSLEVLAKFAISKYSKQKNSRLNFETVVSGDELEVAGMKYRLVLNVNDGCNEGTNIYEAEVYIRAWDDYSELIYMKPIN
;
A
#
# COMPACT_ATOMS: atom_id res chain seq x y z
N MET A 1 19.15 6.77 -31.10
CA MET A 1 17.77 7.30 -31.01
C MET A 1 17.03 6.35 -30.11
N GLU A 2 16.63 6.83 -28.94
CA GLU A 2 16.11 6.05 -27.82
C GLU A 2 14.96 5.12 -28.21
N LYS A 3 14.96 3.91 -27.63
CA LYS A 3 13.93 2.90 -27.85
C LYS A 3 12.76 3.12 -26.89
N GLU A 4 11.59 3.25 -27.52
CA GLU A 4 10.34 2.53 -27.22
C GLU A 4 9.74 2.76 -25.83
N GLU A 5 8.93 3.83 -25.73
CA GLU A 5 7.83 3.93 -24.78
C GLU A 5 6.70 2.97 -25.21
N ASP A 6 6.72 1.74 -24.70
CA ASP A 6 5.54 0.87 -24.70
C ASP A 6 4.60 1.32 -23.56
N SER A 7 3.81 2.36 -23.83
CA SER A 7 2.66 2.71 -23.00
C SER A 7 1.47 1.82 -23.40
N ASP A 8 1.39 0.63 -22.81
CA ASP A 8 0.12 -0.11 -22.75
C ASP A 8 -0.77 0.57 -21.69
N ASP A 9 -1.30 1.73 -22.09
CA ASP A 9 -2.18 2.58 -21.31
C ASP A 9 -3.58 1.96 -21.28
N THR A 10 -3.72 0.93 -20.45
CA THR A 10 -4.98 0.32 -20.09
C THR A 10 -5.71 1.23 -19.09
N PHE A 11 -6.25 2.35 -19.56
CA PHE A 11 -7.12 3.23 -18.76
C PHE A 11 -8.28 2.42 -18.14
N GLY A 12 -8.13 2.03 -16.88
CA GLY A 12 -9.16 1.32 -16.10
C GLY A 12 -8.68 0.20 -15.19
N GLY A 13 -7.37 -0.01 -15.03
CA GLY A 13 -6.79 -1.12 -14.26
C GLY A 13 -5.90 -0.71 -13.09
N TRP A 14 -5.43 -1.71 -12.35
CA TRP A 14 -4.33 -1.53 -11.40
C TRP A 14 -3.03 -1.34 -12.18
N HIS A 15 -2.27 -0.30 -11.85
CA HIS A 15 -0.99 0.01 -12.46
C HIS A 15 0.12 -0.03 -11.41
N PRO A 16 1.30 -0.58 -11.74
CA PRO A 16 2.40 -0.68 -10.79
C PRO A 16 2.95 0.71 -10.44
N ILE A 17 3.16 0.95 -9.15
CA ILE A 17 3.75 2.19 -8.65
C ILE A 17 5.25 2.18 -8.98
N LYS A 18 5.69 3.15 -9.80
CA LYS A 18 7.07 3.23 -10.28
C LYS A 18 8.05 3.62 -9.19
N ASP A 19 7.68 4.58 -8.33
CA ASP A 19 8.52 5.06 -7.24
C ASP A 19 8.03 4.53 -5.89
N ILE A 20 8.47 3.32 -5.54
CA ILE A 20 8.16 2.69 -4.24
C ILE A 20 8.81 3.42 -3.05
N LYS A 21 9.69 4.39 -3.29
CA LYS A 21 10.36 5.19 -2.25
C LYS A 21 9.68 6.54 -2.02
N ASP A 22 8.55 6.79 -2.68
CA ASP A 22 7.76 7.99 -2.43
C ASP A 22 7.34 8.03 -0.95
N PRO A 23 7.66 9.10 -0.19
CA PRO A 23 7.29 9.25 1.21
C PRO A 23 5.78 9.10 1.48
N SER A 24 4.94 9.39 0.49
CA SER A 24 3.49 9.24 0.56
C SER A 24 3.06 7.79 0.75
N LEU A 25 3.80 6.83 0.17
CA LEU A 25 3.53 5.40 0.35
C LEU A 25 3.84 4.95 1.78
N GLU A 26 4.89 5.50 2.41
CA GLU A 26 5.14 5.24 3.82
C GLU A 26 4.02 5.77 4.72
N VAL A 27 3.45 6.93 4.40
CA VAL A 27 2.32 7.50 5.14
C VAL A 27 1.10 6.58 5.02
N LEU A 28 0.79 6.12 3.81
CA LEU A 28 -0.31 5.17 3.57
C LEU A 28 -0.08 3.82 4.27
N ALA A 29 1.14 3.30 4.23
CA ALA A 29 1.51 2.05 4.89
C ALA A 29 1.36 2.14 6.43
N LYS A 30 1.87 3.22 7.02
CA LYS A 30 1.73 3.49 8.47
C LYS A 30 0.26 3.66 8.87
N PHE A 31 -0.55 4.32 8.03
CA PHE A 31 -1.99 4.41 8.23
C PHE A 31 -2.66 3.03 8.24
N ALA A 32 -2.37 2.19 7.24
CA ALA A 32 -2.94 0.85 7.12
C ALA A 32 -2.60 -0.02 8.36
N ILE A 33 -1.33 -0.04 8.75
CA ILE A 33 -0.86 -0.80 9.91
C ILE A 33 -1.51 -0.28 11.19
N SER A 34 -1.59 1.03 11.41
CA SER A 34 -2.23 1.62 12.58
C SER A 34 -3.71 1.22 12.69
N LYS A 35 -4.46 1.29 11.57
CA LYS A 35 -5.87 0.88 11.51
C LYS A 35 -6.04 -0.61 11.80
N TYR A 36 -5.23 -1.45 11.16
CA TYR A 36 -5.30 -2.90 11.34
C TYR A 36 -4.93 -3.33 12.76
N SER A 37 -3.83 -2.80 13.30
CA SER A 37 -3.38 -3.09 14.67
C SER A 37 -4.41 -2.67 15.71
N LYS A 38 -5.07 -1.53 15.52
CA LYS A 38 -6.18 -1.10 16.37
C LYS A 38 -7.39 -2.04 16.27
N GLN A 39 -7.75 -2.51 15.08
CA GLN A 39 -8.90 -3.41 14.88
C GLN A 39 -8.66 -4.83 15.38
N LYS A 40 -7.44 -5.36 15.22
CA LYS A 40 -7.07 -6.74 15.59
C LYS A 40 -6.43 -6.87 16.96
N ASN A 41 -6.25 -5.75 17.68
CA ASN A 41 -5.48 -5.69 18.92
C ASN A 41 -4.09 -6.34 18.77
N SER A 42 -3.47 -6.15 17.60
CA SER A 42 -2.14 -6.67 17.27
C SER A 42 -1.09 -5.56 17.39
N ARG A 43 0.17 -5.95 17.60
CA ARG A 43 1.31 -5.03 17.65
C ARG A 43 2.16 -5.23 16.40
N LEU A 44 1.73 -4.68 15.27
CA LEU A 44 2.51 -4.71 14.04
C LEU A 44 3.26 -3.39 13.89
N ASN A 45 4.53 -3.46 13.52
CA ASN A 45 5.35 -2.32 13.20
C ASN A 45 5.67 -2.34 11.71
N PHE A 46 5.62 -1.16 11.09
CA PHE A 46 6.03 -0.96 9.70
C PHE A 46 7.54 -1.09 9.56
N GLU A 47 7.99 -1.86 8.56
CA GLU A 47 9.41 -1.90 8.16
C GLU A 47 9.64 -1.18 6.83
N THR A 48 9.00 -1.66 5.76
CA THR A 48 9.17 -1.09 4.42
C THR A 48 7.99 -1.41 3.51
N VAL A 49 7.79 -0.57 2.49
CA VAL A 49 7.00 -0.92 1.30
C VAL A 49 7.89 -1.77 0.40
N VAL A 50 7.38 -2.89 -0.09
CA VAL A 50 8.08 -3.83 -1.00
C VAL A 50 7.71 -3.54 -2.43
N SER A 51 6.41 -3.36 -2.68
CA SER A 51 5.84 -3.01 -3.97
C SER A 51 4.46 -2.40 -3.75
N GLY A 52 3.89 -1.84 -4.80
CA GLY A 52 2.49 -1.49 -4.79
C GLY A 52 1.92 -1.23 -6.17
N ASP A 53 0.61 -1.24 -6.23
CA ASP A 53 -0.18 -0.85 -7.40
C ASP A 53 -1.13 0.27 -7.01
N GLU A 54 -1.45 1.13 -7.97
CA GLU A 54 -2.43 2.20 -7.84
C GLU A 54 -3.55 2.03 -8.86
N LEU A 55 -4.72 2.54 -8.52
CA LEU A 55 -5.90 2.52 -9.38
C LEU A 55 -6.69 3.81 -9.17
N GLU A 56 -6.90 4.55 -10.26
CA GLU A 56 -7.77 5.72 -10.28
C GLU A 56 -9.24 5.29 -10.36
N VAL A 57 -10.06 5.85 -9.48
CA VAL A 57 -11.51 5.65 -9.41
C VAL A 57 -12.18 7.01 -9.15
N ALA A 58 -13.35 7.04 -8.50
CA ALA A 58 -13.81 8.24 -7.81
C ALA A 58 -12.93 8.53 -6.57
N GLY A 59 -11.62 8.69 -6.74
CA GLY A 59 -10.57 8.77 -5.72
C GLY A 59 -9.36 7.96 -6.17
N MET A 60 -8.48 7.59 -5.24
CA MET A 60 -7.34 6.70 -5.55
C MET A 60 -7.35 5.48 -4.63
N LYS A 61 -7.08 4.31 -5.19
CA LYS A 61 -6.80 3.10 -4.43
C LYS A 61 -5.32 2.75 -4.54
N TYR A 62 -4.75 2.30 -3.44
CA TYR A 62 -3.39 1.80 -3.35
C TYR A 62 -3.41 0.40 -2.78
N ARG A 63 -2.83 -0.55 -3.49
CA ARG A 63 -2.56 -1.90 -3.01
C ARG A 63 -1.08 -1.99 -2.71
N LEU A 64 -0.72 -2.02 -1.44
CA LEU A 64 0.66 -2.01 -0.99
C LEU A 64 1.04 -3.38 -0.42
N VAL A 65 2.21 -3.87 -0.82
CA VAL A 65 2.86 -5.02 -0.20
C VAL A 65 3.87 -4.48 0.81
N LEU A 66 3.71 -4.88 2.07
CA LEU A 66 4.42 -4.31 3.22
C LEU A 66 5.18 -5.41 3.94
N ASN A 67 6.42 -5.11 4.31
CA ASN A 67 7.12 -5.84 5.36
C ASN A 67 6.74 -5.25 6.71
N VAL A 68 6.32 -6.12 7.62
CA VAL A 68 5.96 -5.77 8.99
C VAL A 68 6.63 -6.73 9.98
N ASN A 69 6.97 -6.24 11.15
CA ASN A 69 7.36 -7.08 12.29
C ASN A 69 6.31 -7.00 13.40
N ASP A 70 6.22 -8.02 14.23
CA ASP A 70 5.30 -8.06 15.37
C ASP A 70 5.97 -7.65 16.71
N GLY A 71 7.21 -7.16 16.63
CA GLY A 71 8.03 -6.73 17.77
C GLY A 71 8.47 -7.84 18.73
N CYS A 72 8.01 -9.08 18.53
CA CYS A 72 8.27 -10.21 19.43
C CYS A 72 9.00 -11.36 18.73
N ASN A 73 8.77 -11.56 17.43
CA ASN A 73 9.40 -12.58 16.62
C ASN A 73 10.49 -11.97 15.74
N GLU A 74 11.60 -12.68 15.55
CA GLU A 74 12.73 -12.29 14.68
C GLU A 74 12.38 -12.34 13.17
N GLY A 75 11.10 -12.51 12.82
CA GLY A 75 10.64 -12.70 11.44
C GLY A 75 9.92 -11.47 10.89
N THR A 76 10.36 -11.03 9.71
CA THR A 76 9.57 -10.13 8.86
C THR A 76 8.40 -10.92 8.27
N ASN A 77 7.18 -10.43 8.50
CA ASN A 77 5.96 -10.93 7.86
C ASN A 77 5.59 -10.02 6.69
N ILE A 78 5.06 -10.60 5.62
CA ILE A 78 4.62 -9.85 4.44
C ILE A 78 3.10 -9.70 4.50
N TYR A 79 2.60 -8.49 4.29
CA TYR A 79 1.18 -8.18 4.26
C TYR A 79 0.82 -7.44 2.97
N GLU A 80 -0.37 -7.72 2.46
CA GLU A 80 -1.03 -6.90 1.44
C GLU A 80 -2.06 -6.01 2.13
N ALA A 81 -2.03 -4.71 1.83
CA ALA A 81 -3.00 -3.74 2.31
C ALA A 81 -3.59 -2.94 1.15
N GLU A 82 -4.92 -2.80 1.12
CA GLU A 82 -5.61 -1.89 0.20
C GLU A 82 -6.12 -0.68 0.96
N VAL A 83 -5.72 0.50 0.52
CA VAL A 83 -6.10 1.80 1.08
C VAL A 83 -6.82 2.61 0.01
N TYR A 84 -7.95 3.20 0.37
CA TYR A 84 -8.67 4.13 -0.49
C TYR A 84 -8.57 5.55 0.06
N ILE A 85 -8.28 6.51 -0.82
CA ILE A 85 -8.20 7.93 -0.48
C ILE A 85 -9.08 8.77 -1.39
N ARG A 86 -9.59 9.86 -0.82
CA ARG A 86 -10.22 10.97 -1.54
C ARG A 86 -9.62 12.27 -1.04
N ALA A 87 -8.79 12.90 -1.87
CA ALA A 87 -8.04 14.08 -1.47
C ALA A 87 -8.92 15.32 -1.28
N TRP A 88 -10.09 15.40 -1.92
CA TRP A 88 -10.98 16.57 -1.85
C TRP A 88 -11.79 16.68 -0.56
N ASP A 89 -11.77 15.68 0.32
CA ASP A 89 -12.44 15.71 1.61
C ASP A 89 -11.62 15.07 2.75
N ASP A 90 -10.30 14.98 2.57
CA ASP A 90 -9.35 14.41 3.55
C ASP A 90 -9.76 13.02 4.06
N TYR A 91 -10.41 12.23 3.20
CA TYR A 91 -10.92 10.91 3.55
C TYR A 91 -9.90 9.82 3.22
N SER A 92 -9.71 8.89 4.17
CA SER A 92 -8.87 7.71 3.99
C SER A 92 -9.47 6.50 4.70
N GLU A 93 -9.50 5.37 4.01
CA GLU A 93 -10.07 4.13 4.51
C GLU A 93 -9.14 2.95 4.26
N LEU A 94 -8.95 2.11 5.28
CA LEU A 94 -8.34 0.80 5.11
C LEU A 94 -9.43 -0.16 4.63
N ILE A 95 -9.34 -0.61 3.38
CA ILE A 95 -10.31 -1.54 2.80
C ILE A 95 -10.06 -2.94 3.34
N TYR A 96 -8.81 -3.42 3.26
CA TYR A 96 -8.38 -4.65 3.92
C TYR A 96 -6.88 -4.64 4.19
N MET A 97 -6.47 -5.51 5.10
CA MET A 97 -5.07 -5.91 5.26
C MET A 97 -5.04 -7.39 5.62
N LYS A 98 -4.20 -8.17 4.93
CA LYS A 98 -4.07 -9.61 5.11
C LYS A 98 -2.61 -10.04 4.97
N PRO A 99 -2.17 -11.09 5.70
CA PRO A 99 -0.85 -11.67 5.48
C PRO A 99 -0.77 -12.30 4.07
N ILE A 100 0.40 -12.21 3.45
CA ILE A 100 0.75 -12.95 2.24
C ILE A 100 1.52 -14.19 2.69
N ASN A 101 0.97 -15.37 2.41
CA ASN A 101 1.62 -16.66 2.69
C ASN A 101 2.34 -17.20 1.46
#